data_AF-A0A1Q3BIZ7-F1
#
_entry.id   AF-A0A1Q3BIZ7-F1
#
_cell.length_a   1.000
_cell.length_b   1.000
_cell.length_c   1.000
_cell.angle_alpha   90.00
_cell.angle_beta   90.00
_cell.angle_gamma   90.00
#
_symmetry.space_group_name_H-M   'P 1'
#
loop_
_entity.id
_entity.type
_entity.pdbx_description
1 polymer ?
#
loop_
_entity_poly.entity_id
_entity_poly.type
_entity_poly.pdbx_seq_one_letter_code
_entity_poly.pdbx_strand_id
1 'polypeptide(L)'
;KRLSKAVKDARYCLLAPASSEEFQVMENGKQYAVNFRDKYCSFQELSISGLPCRHVVACVPRTRGKLEDLCDEYFSVKSYLKTYETVIHPLPEADLDAHNDIEKLQPPPFKRLAGRPISIRRRAACEPTPRRRSSTVRCSICKHFGHNKKGC
;
A
#
# COMPACT_ATOMS: atom_id res chain seq x y z
N LYS A 1 16.23 10.44 0.45
CA LYS A 1 16.05 8.96 0.52
C LYS A 1 15.29 8.38 -0.68
N ARG A 2 14.20 9.00 -1.17
CA ARG A 2 13.45 8.50 -2.34
C ARG A 2 14.22 8.61 -3.66
N LEU A 3 14.73 9.80 -4.01
CA LEU A 3 15.52 10.02 -5.23
C LEU A 3 16.73 9.09 -5.32
N SER A 4 17.49 8.96 -4.22
CA SER A 4 18.63 8.04 -4.11
C SER A 4 18.27 6.57 -4.33
N LYS A 5 17.03 6.17 -3.99
CA LYS A 5 16.53 4.81 -4.25
C LYS A 5 16.21 4.66 -5.74
N ALA A 6 15.51 5.62 -6.34
CA ALA A 6 15.22 5.62 -7.77
C ALA A 6 16.50 5.53 -8.63
N VAL A 7 17.58 6.19 -8.22
CA VAL A 7 18.91 6.09 -8.88
C VAL A 7 19.51 4.69 -8.78
N LYS A 8 19.31 3.97 -7.67
CA LYS A 8 19.77 2.58 -7.54
C LYS A 8 18.93 1.65 -8.41
N ASP A 9 17.62 1.83 -8.38
CA ASP A 9 16.66 0.98 -9.09
C ASP A 9 16.70 1.21 -10.61
N ALA A 10 17.12 2.40 -11.06
CA ALA A 10 17.29 2.74 -12.48
C ALA A 10 18.24 1.79 -13.23
N ARG A 11 19.13 1.09 -12.53
CA ARG A 11 20.07 0.12 -13.13
C ARG A 11 19.37 -1.11 -13.69
N TYR A 12 18.15 -1.41 -13.23
CA TYR A 12 17.36 -2.54 -13.72
C TYR A 12 16.50 -2.17 -14.94
N CYS A 13 16.61 -0.92 -15.43
CA CYS A 13 15.86 -0.43 -16.56
C CYS A 13 16.68 -0.57 -17.86
N LEU A 14 16.10 -1.21 -18.86
CA LEU A 14 16.65 -1.28 -20.21
C LEU A 14 16.01 -0.20 -21.08
N LEU A 15 16.82 0.54 -21.82
CA LEU A 15 16.38 1.75 -22.50
C LEU A 15 16.46 1.60 -24.02
N ALA A 16 15.33 1.78 -24.69
CA ALA A 16 15.24 1.90 -26.15
C ALA A 16 14.81 3.35 -26.49
N PRO A 17 15.67 4.15 -27.16
CA PRO A 17 15.31 5.51 -27.55
C PRO A 17 14.29 5.48 -28.69
N ALA A 18 13.22 6.26 -28.57
CA ALA A 18 12.24 6.47 -29.64
C ALA A 18 12.50 7.80 -30.37
N SER A 19 12.91 8.83 -29.63
CA SER A 19 13.34 10.13 -30.16
C SER A 19 14.42 10.75 -29.26
N SER A 20 14.75 12.03 -29.46
CA SER A 20 15.65 12.77 -28.56
C SER A 20 15.07 12.98 -27.16
N GLU A 21 13.74 13.01 -27.03
CA GLU A 21 13.02 13.32 -25.78
C GLU A 21 12.09 12.20 -25.33
N GLU A 22 11.97 11.12 -26.11
CA GLU A 22 11.09 9.99 -25.83
C GLU A 22 11.86 8.67 -25.78
N PHE A 23 11.55 7.88 -24.76
CA PHE A 23 12.21 6.62 -24.50
C PHE A 23 11.19 5.55 -24.13
N GLN A 24 11.38 4.36 -24.67
CA GLN A 24 10.76 3.16 -24.19
C GLN A 24 11.69 2.49 -23.17
N VAL A 25 11.17 2.26 -21.97
CA VAL A 25 11.90 1.67 -20.85
C VAL A 25 11.31 0.31 -20.54
N MET A 26 12.14 -0.72 -20.56
CA MET A 26 11.75 -2.07 -20.20
C MET A 26 12.28 -2.41 -18.80
N GLU A 27 11.40 -2.94 -17.96
CA GLU A 27 11.72 -3.40 -16.62
C GLU A 27 10.90 -4.65 -16.31
N ASN A 28 11.55 -5.74 -15.93
CA ASN A 28 10.89 -7.00 -15.54
C ASN A 28 9.85 -7.50 -16.57
N GLY A 29 10.15 -7.38 -17.86
CA GLY A 29 9.25 -7.78 -18.96
C GLY A 29 8.07 -6.84 -19.23
N LYS A 30 7.98 -5.71 -18.52
CA LYS A 30 7.00 -4.64 -18.79
C LYS A 30 7.67 -3.48 -19.49
N GLN A 31 6.91 -2.78 -20.32
CA GLN A 31 7.36 -1.61 -21.05
C GLN A 31 6.64 -0.37 -20.55
N TYR A 32 7.39 0.73 -20.47
CA TYR A 32 6.94 2.03 -20.02
C TYR A 32 7.41 3.09 -21.01
N ALA A 33 6.58 4.08 -21.31
CA ALA A 33 6.99 5.23 -22.07
C ALA A 33 7.44 6.35 -21.12
N VAL A 34 8.51 7.03 -21.48
CA VAL A 34 9.01 8.23 -20.80
C VAL A 34 9.12 9.34 -21.84
N ASN A 35 8.50 10.47 -21.56
CA ASN A 35 8.57 11.67 -22.39
C ASN A 35 9.06 12.84 -21.52
N PHE A 36 10.19 13.42 -21.91
CA PHE A 36 10.84 14.51 -21.17
C PHE A 36 10.19 15.88 -21.40
N ARG A 37 9.59 16.09 -22.58
CA ARG A 37 8.90 17.33 -22.94
C ARG A 37 7.73 17.59 -22.01
N ASP A 38 6.94 16.55 -21.77
CA ASP A 38 5.73 16.60 -20.95
C ASP A 38 6.00 16.24 -19.47
N LYS A 39 7.27 15.99 -19.10
CA LYS A 39 7.67 15.44 -17.79
C LYS A 39 6.80 14.25 -17.38
N TYR A 40 6.65 13.28 -18.30
CA TYR A 40 5.71 12.19 -18.18
C TYR A 40 6.40 10.82 -18.15
N CYS A 41 5.84 9.91 -17.34
CA CYS A 41 6.17 8.50 -17.37
C CYS A 41 4.89 7.67 -17.21
N SER A 42 4.75 6.59 -17.97
CA SER A 42 3.59 5.68 -17.88
C SER A 42 3.44 5.01 -16.52
N PHE A 43 4.50 4.98 -15.70
CA PHE A 43 4.43 4.52 -14.30
C PHE A 43 3.72 5.52 -13.36
N GLN A 44 3.45 6.75 -13.84
CA GLN A 44 2.70 7.84 -13.18
C GLN A 44 3.28 8.38 -11.86
N GLU A 45 4.33 7.76 -11.31
CA GLU A 45 4.94 8.22 -10.06
C GLU A 45 5.44 9.68 -10.15
N LEU A 46 5.95 10.12 -11.31
CA LEU A 46 6.34 11.51 -11.52
C LEU A 46 5.16 12.47 -11.44
N SER A 47 4.05 12.17 -12.11
CA SER A 47 2.85 13.01 -12.08
C SER A 47 2.16 13.05 -10.71
N ILE A 48 2.23 11.95 -9.95
CA ILE A 48 1.58 11.85 -8.63
C ILE A 48 2.45 12.47 -7.53
N SER A 49 3.74 12.20 -7.54
CA SER A 49 4.64 12.59 -6.44
C SER A 49 5.46 13.85 -6.72
N GLY A 50 5.51 14.31 -7.97
CA GLY A 50 6.39 15.39 -8.41
C GLY A 50 7.89 15.03 -8.42
N LEU A 51 8.24 13.75 -8.19
CA LEU A 51 9.62 13.29 -8.20
C LEU A 51 9.85 12.29 -9.33
N PRO A 52 11.02 12.33 -10.02
CA PRO A 52 11.31 11.41 -11.11
C PRO A 52 11.36 9.97 -10.61
N CYS A 53 10.62 9.10 -11.29
CA CYS A 53 10.64 7.67 -11.04
C CYS A 53 11.92 7.04 -11.61
N ARG A 54 12.22 5.80 -11.22
CA ARG A 54 13.40 5.06 -11.70
C ARG A 54 13.54 4.99 -13.23
N HIS A 55 12.42 4.95 -13.97
CA HIS A 55 12.43 4.95 -15.45
C HIS A 55 12.92 6.28 -16.01
N VAL A 56 12.41 7.40 -15.48
CA VAL A 56 12.85 8.75 -15.87
C VAL A 56 14.32 8.92 -15.52
N VAL A 57 14.71 8.51 -14.30
CA VAL A 57 16.10 8.57 -13.83
C VAL A 57 17.04 7.78 -14.74
N ALA A 58 16.64 6.59 -15.20
CA ALA A 58 17.44 5.78 -16.12
C ALA A 58 17.70 6.49 -17.45
N CYS A 59 16.72 7.27 -17.94
CA CYS A 59 16.86 8.01 -19.18
C CYS A 59 17.71 9.29 -19.07
N VAL A 60 17.87 9.86 -17.86
CA VAL A 60 18.60 11.14 -17.67
C VAL A 60 20.01 11.14 -18.24
N PRO A 61 20.86 10.12 -18.06
CA PRO A 61 22.19 10.11 -18.67
C PRO A 61 22.20 10.20 -20.21
N ARG A 62 21.09 9.85 -20.87
CA ARG A 62 20.94 9.97 -22.34
C ARG A 62 20.45 11.35 -22.75
N THR A 63 19.83 12.09 -21.84
CA THR A 63 19.49 13.50 -22.05
C THR A 63 20.64 14.35 -21.52
N ARG A 64 20.89 15.54 -22.09
CA ARG A 64 21.91 16.47 -21.55
C ARG A 64 21.42 17.21 -20.29
N GLY A 65 20.35 16.72 -19.66
CA GLY A 65 19.67 17.37 -18.55
C GLY A 65 20.14 16.89 -17.19
N LYS A 66 19.76 17.62 -16.13
CA LYS A 66 19.98 17.18 -14.75
C LYS A 66 18.73 16.53 -14.18
N LEU A 67 18.93 15.63 -13.23
CA LEU A 67 17.84 14.99 -12.47
C LEU A 67 16.98 16.01 -11.72
N GLU A 68 17.62 17.06 -11.22
CA GLU A 68 17.00 18.11 -10.39
C GLU A 68 15.97 18.93 -11.19
N ASP A 69 16.19 19.14 -12.48
CA ASP A 69 15.31 19.92 -13.37
C ASP A 69 13.97 19.21 -13.64
N LEU A 70 13.93 17.90 -13.39
CA LEU A 70 12.75 17.05 -13.58
C LEU A 70 11.89 16.94 -12.33
N CYS A 71 12.42 17.33 -11.17
CA CYS A 71 11.63 17.45 -9.96
C CYS A 71 10.64 18.61 -10.09
N ASP A 72 9.51 18.47 -9.43
CA ASP A 72 8.53 19.55 -9.28
C ASP A 72 9.16 20.73 -8.53
N GLU A 73 8.76 21.94 -8.91
CA GLU A 73 9.19 23.18 -8.27
C GLU A 73 8.83 23.21 -6.78
N TYR A 74 7.81 22.45 -6.36
CA TYR A 74 7.46 22.25 -4.96
C TYR A 74 8.65 21.79 -4.09
N PHE A 75 9.56 20.99 -4.65
CA PHE A 75 10.74 20.49 -3.94
C PHE A 75 11.95 21.43 -4.00
N SER A 76 11.80 22.63 -4.58
CA SER A 76 12.89 23.60 -4.63
C SER A 76 13.10 24.31 -3.29
N VAL A 77 14.34 24.71 -3.04
CA VAL A 77 14.70 25.52 -1.86
C VAL A 77 13.92 26.84 -1.86
N LYS A 78 13.66 27.41 -3.04
CA LYS A 78 12.87 28.64 -3.18
C LYS A 78 11.44 28.47 -2.66
N SER A 79 10.77 27.38 -3.06
CA SER A 79 9.42 27.06 -2.58
C SER A 79 9.39 26.81 -1.08
N TYR A 80 10.39 26.09 -0.55
CA TYR A 80 10.54 25.89 0.88
C TYR A 80 10.66 27.22 1.64
N LEU A 81 11.61 28.07 1.25
CA LEU A 81 11.82 29.38 1.90
C LEU A 81 10.57 30.26 1.82
N LYS A 82 9.90 30.30 0.67
CA LYS A 82 8.65 31.04 0.46
C LYS A 82 7.52 30.55 1.37
N THR A 83 7.46 29.24 1.63
CA THR A 83 6.42 28.64 2.49
C THR A 83 6.61 29.03 3.96
N TYR A 84 7.85 29.20 4.38
CA TYR A 84 8.24 29.57 5.76
C TYR A 84 8.65 31.04 5.89
N GLU A 85 8.36 31.88 4.89
CA GLU A 85 8.70 33.31 4.91
C GLU A 85 7.89 34.05 5.98
N THR A 86 6.67 33.60 6.23
CA THR A 86 5.79 34.16 7.26
C THR A 86 6.06 33.56 8.63
N VAL A 87 5.90 34.38 9.67
CA VAL A 87 6.05 33.95 11.07
C VAL A 87 5.02 32.86 11.40
N ILE A 88 5.50 31.69 11.81
CA ILE A 88 4.66 30.67 12.44
C ILE A 88 4.51 31.09 13.91
N HIS A 89 3.36 31.69 14.24
CA HIS A 89 3.08 32.09 15.61
C HIS A 89 3.03 30.86 16.52
N PRO A 90 3.61 30.94 17.74
CA PRO A 90 3.48 29.87 18.71
C PRO A 90 2.00 29.65 19.02
N LEU A 91 1.58 28.39 19.04
CA LEU A 91 0.30 28.04 19.62
C LEU A 91 0.40 28.31 21.12
N PRO A 92 -0.47 29.14 21.71
CA PRO A 92 -0.56 29.23 23.16
C PRO A 92 -0.81 27.82 23.70
N GLU A 93 -0.21 27.48 24.84
CA GLU A 93 -0.58 26.27 25.57
C GLU A 93 -2.09 26.33 25.78
N ALA A 94 -2.81 25.50 25.02
CA ALA A 94 -4.21 25.32 25.27
C ALA A 94 -4.30 24.65 26.64
N ASP A 95 -4.87 25.36 27.59
CA ASP A 95 -5.79 24.69 28.50
C ASP A 95 -6.79 23.98 27.56
N LEU A 96 -6.61 22.66 27.37
CA LEU A 96 -7.28 21.85 26.34
C LEU A 96 -8.82 21.80 26.53
N ASP A 97 -9.33 22.55 27.50
CA ASP A 97 -10.72 22.64 27.90
C ASP A 97 -11.48 23.79 27.22
N ALA A 98 -10.85 24.57 26.34
CA ALA A 98 -11.53 25.66 25.65
C ALA A 98 -12.11 25.21 24.29
N HIS A 99 -13.45 25.04 24.30
CA HIS A 99 -14.44 25.04 23.19
C HIS A 99 -15.05 23.68 22.84
N ASN A 100 -15.87 23.19 23.77
CA ASN A 100 -16.82 22.07 23.63
C ASN A 100 -17.99 22.34 22.64
N ASP A 101 -17.85 23.27 21.69
CA ASP A 101 -18.86 23.56 20.65
C ASP A 101 -18.60 22.81 19.33
N ILE A 102 -17.53 22.03 19.25
CA ILE A 102 -17.36 21.07 18.16
C ILE A 102 -18.33 19.93 18.45
N GLU A 103 -19.43 19.89 17.70
CA GLU A 103 -20.37 18.78 17.69
C GLU A 103 -19.56 17.47 17.66
N LYS A 104 -19.67 16.68 18.74
CA LYS A 104 -18.89 15.44 18.90
C LYS A 104 -19.09 14.62 17.64
N LEU A 105 -18.04 14.49 16.83
CA LEU A 105 -18.07 13.68 15.62
C LEU A 105 -18.55 12.28 16.00
N GLN A 106 -19.79 11.98 15.63
CA GLN A 106 -20.33 10.66 15.90
C GLN A 106 -19.57 9.67 15.01
N PRO A 107 -19.09 8.54 15.57
CA PRO A 107 -18.53 7.50 14.73
C PRO A 107 -19.59 7.08 13.70
N PRO A 108 -19.19 6.70 12.48
CA PRO A 108 -20.12 6.20 11.49
C PRO A 108 -20.94 5.05 12.10
N PRO A 109 -22.26 4.99 11.84
CA PRO A 109 -23.14 4.02 12.47
C PRO A 109 -22.61 2.61 12.22
N PHE A 110 -22.38 1.88 13.31
CA PHE A 110 -21.86 0.53 13.24
C PHE A 110 -22.88 -0.37 12.54
N LYS A 111 -22.64 -0.73 11.28
CA LYS A 111 -23.45 -1.74 10.59
C LYS A 111 -23.04 -3.12 11.12
N ARG A 112 -23.86 -3.70 12.00
CA ARG A 112 -23.80 -5.14 12.26
C ARG A 112 -24.12 -5.84 10.94
N LEU A 113 -23.13 -6.51 10.33
CA LEU A 113 -23.40 -7.46 9.26
C LEU A 113 -24.46 -8.45 9.76
N ALA A 114 -25.45 -8.76 8.91
CA ALA A 114 -26.47 -9.73 9.27
C ALA A 114 -25.80 -11.09 9.57
N GLY A 115 -25.93 -11.54 10.82
CA GLY A 115 -25.45 -12.85 11.26
C GLY A 115 -24.57 -12.81 12.49
N ARG A 116 -24.72 -13.83 13.34
CA ARG A 116 -23.82 -14.10 14.47
C ARG A 116 -22.45 -14.46 13.91
N PRO A 117 -21.35 -13.79 14.29
CA PRO A 117 -20.02 -14.26 13.92
C PRO A 117 -19.86 -15.71 14.41
N ILE A 118 -19.51 -16.59 13.48
CA ILE A 118 -19.30 -18.01 13.79
C ILE A 118 -18.08 -18.07 14.72
N SER A 119 -18.28 -18.46 15.98
CA SER A 119 -17.20 -18.57 16.97
C SER A 119 -16.22 -19.73 16.68
N ILE A 120 -16.57 -20.57 15.71
CA ILE A 120 -15.79 -21.73 15.29
C ILE A 120 -14.95 -21.35 14.07
N ARG A 121 -13.65 -21.64 14.14
CA ARG A 121 -12.71 -21.48 13.02
C ARG A 121 -13.21 -22.25 11.79
N ARG A 122 -13.25 -21.60 10.62
CA ARG A 122 -13.45 -22.27 9.31
C ARG A 122 -12.22 -23.14 9.01
N ARG A 123 -12.44 -24.43 8.75
CA ARG A 123 -11.38 -25.39 8.40
C ARG A 123 -11.05 -25.33 6.91
N ALA A 124 -9.79 -25.49 6.54
CA ALA A 124 -9.39 -25.63 5.13
C ALA A 124 -9.83 -26.99 4.55
N ALA A 125 -9.94 -27.11 3.23
CA ALA A 125 -10.44 -28.31 2.54
C ALA A 125 -9.63 -29.59 2.85
N CYS A 126 -8.34 -29.44 3.15
CA CYS A 126 -7.45 -30.55 3.48
C CYS A 126 -7.38 -30.86 4.98
N GLU A 127 -8.11 -30.15 5.85
CA GLU A 127 -8.06 -30.43 7.28
C GLU A 127 -8.88 -31.68 7.64
N PRO A 128 -8.33 -32.61 8.43
CA PRO A 128 -9.07 -33.79 8.86
C PRO A 128 -10.29 -33.39 9.70
N THR A 129 -11.45 -33.96 9.37
CA THR A 129 -12.65 -33.85 10.19
C THR A 129 -12.41 -34.54 11.54
N PRO A 130 -12.92 -33.99 12.65
CA PRO A 130 -12.72 -34.64 13.94
C PRO A 130 -13.48 -35.97 13.92
N ARG A 131 -12.76 -37.08 14.12
CA ARG A 131 -13.37 -38.41 14.23
C ARG A 131 -14.40 -38.37 15.36
N ARG A 132 -15.64 -38.77 15.09
CA ARG A 132 -16.66 -38.95 16.13
C ARG A 132 -16.08 -39.95 17.15
N ARG A 133 -16.10 -39.60 18.45
CA ARG A 133 -15.51 -40.40 19.55
C ARG A 133 -16.30 -41.68 19.86
N SER A 134 -16.88 -42.35 18.86
CA SER A 134 -17.69 -43.55 19.04
C SER A 134 -16.86 -44.74 19.51
N SER A 135 -15.55 -44.78 19.19
CA SER A 135 -14.64 -45.85 19.62
C SER A 135 -14.45 -45.93 21.14
N THR A 136 -14.67 -44.83 21.87
CA THR A 136 -14.60 -44.78 23.34
C THR A 136 -15.93 -45.07 24.03
N VAL A 137 -17.04 -45.17 23.29
CA VAL A 137 -18.37 -45.41 23.86
C VAL A 137 -18.58 -46.91 23.99
N ARG A 138 -18.73 -47.41 25.23
CA ARG A 138 -19.08 -48.80 25.55
C ARG A 138 -20.59 -48.92 25.78
N CYS A 139 -21.26 -49.81 25.06
CA CYS A 139 -22.68 -50.06 25.25
C CYS A 139 -22.95 -50.70 26.63
N SER A 140 -23.96 -50.23 27.36
CA SER A 140 -24.31 -50.81 28.67
C SER A 140 -25.05 -52.15 28.57
N ILE A 141 -25.61 -52.50 27.39
CA ILE A 141 -26.28 -53.78 27.15
C ILE A 141 -25.28 -54.85 26.71
N CYS A 142 -24.67 -54.70 25.52
CA CYS A 142 -23.79 -55.71 24.95
C CYS A 142 -22.31 -55.55 25.33
N LYS A 143 -21.94 -54.48 26.05
CA LYS A 143 -20.58 -54.17 26.50
C LYS A 143 -19.52 -54.01 25.39
N HIS A 144 -19.92 -54.01 24.12
CA HIS A 144 -19.04 -53.70 22.99
C HIS A 144 -18.83 -52.19 22.83
N PHE A 145 -17.69 -51.82 22.22
CA PHE A 145 -17.34 -50.45 21.90
C PHE A 145 -17.87 -50.05 20.51
N GLY A 146 -18.18 -48.76 20.32
CA GLY A 146 -18.58 -48.22 19.01
C GLY A 146 -20.02 -47.68 18.95
N HIS A 147 -20.87 -48.01 19.93
CA HIS A 147 -22.27 -47.57 19.98
C HIS A 147 -22.78 -47.49 21.44
N ASN A 148 -23.94 -46.86 21.64
CA ASN A 148 -24.61 -46.76 22.95
C ASN A 148 -25.92 -47.56 22.96
N LYS A 149 -26.55 -47.69 24.14
CA LYS A 149 -27.82 -48.43 24.33
C LYS A 149 -28.94 -48.03 23.35
N LYS A 150 -28.97 -46.79 22.86
CA LYS A 150 -30.02 -46.34 21.92
C LYS A 150 -29.83 -46.87 20.50
N GLY A 151 -28.61 -47.23 20.12
CA GLY A 151 -28.29 -47.81 18.82
C GLY A 151 -27.70 -49.23 18.92
N CYS A 152 -28.01 -49.94 20.01
CA CYS A 152 -27.61 -51.32 20.27
C CYS A 152 -28.70 -52.28 19.81
#